data_AF-A0A2E8PVD8-F1
#
_entry.id   AF-A0A2E8PVD8-F1
#
_cell.length_a   1.000
_cell.length_b   1.000
_cell.length_c   1.000
_cell.angle_alpha   90.00
_cell.angle_beta   90.00
_cell.angle_gamma   90.00
#
_symmetry.space_group_name_H-M   'P 1'
#
loop_
_entity.id
_entity.type
_entity.pdbx_description
1 polymer ?
#
loop_
_entity_poly.entity_id
_entity_poly.type
_entity_poly.pdbx_seq_one_letter_code
_entity_poly.pdbx_strand_id
1 'polypeptide(L)'
;MEWQLESEKSKQKPQSMPDLVSKLSRDHSRFLENLLPGLRSLAVQSHNYPLARFLENMSDELLIHFRMEERLVFPLILSRLEHTSQAIEPALRLACDHMREDHRTHMKHLKVLQAFRDQIARESANKTESGLYVLLETFCAELQEHSDLENKTLFRSWPMLEDQTFPGSY
;
A
#
# COMPACT_ATOMS: atom_id res chain seq x y z
N MET A 1 -43.77 -10.12 -18.97
CA MET A 1 -42.37 -10.51 -19.16
C MET A 1 -41.52 -9.28 -18.85
N GLU A 2 -41.30 -9.02 -17.57
CA GLU A 2 -40.40 -7.96 -17.09
C GLU A 2 -39.34 -8.65 -16.27
N TRP A 3 -38.15 -8.76 -16.87
CA TRP A 3 -36.97 -9.24 -16.20
C TRP A 3 -36.50 -8.13 -15.25
N GLN A 4 -36.83 -8.26 -13.97
CA GLN A 4 -36.07 -7.61 -12.91
C GLN A 4 -34.66 -8.19 -12.94
N LEU A 5 -33.75 -7.49 -13.62
CA LEU A 5 -32.32 -7.58 -13.37
C LEU A 5 -32.08 -7.03 -11.96
N GLU A 6 -32.32 -7.87 -10.96
CA GLU A 6 -31.73 -7.71 -9.65
C GLU A 6 -30.22 -7.81 -9.84
N SER A 7 -29.63 -6.64 -10.00
CA SER A 7 -28.21 -6.39 -9.87
C SER A 7 -27.76 -6.93 -8.51
N GLU A 8 -27.19 -8.13 -8.51
CA GLU A 8 -26.32 -8.66 -7.47
C GLU A 8 -25.05 -7.79 -7.37
N LYS A 9 -25.22 -6.53 -6.97
CA LYS A 9 -24.16 -5.82 -6.28
C LYS A 9 -24.09 -6.44 -4.90
N SER A 10 -23.20 -7.42 -4.77
CA SER A 10 -22.71 -7.93 -3.49
C SER A 10 -22.60 -6.76 -2.51
N LYS A 11 -23.50 -6.73 -1.53
CA LYS A 11 -23.52 -5.74 -0.46
C LYS A 11 -22.35 -6.07 0.47
N GLN A 12 -21.13 -5.68 0.08
CA GLN A 12 -20.03 -5.62 1.03
C GLN A 12 -20.44 -4.65 2.14
N LYS A 13 -20.60 -5.20 3.34
CA LYS A 13 -20.87 -4.42 4.56
C LYS A 13 -19.78 -3.34 4.67
N PRO A 14 -20.11 -2.08 5.00
CA PRO A 14 -19.10 -1.05 5.18
C PRO A 14 -18.09 -1.54 6.23
N GLN A 15 -16.81 -1.64 5.82
CA GLN A 15 -15.73 -2.13 6.67
C GLN A 15 -15.52 -1.13 7.82
N SER A 16 -15.51 -1.61 9.07
CA SER A 16 -15.20 -0.76 10.21
C SER A 16 -13.72 -0.37 10.19
N MET A 17 -13.33 0.73 10.87
CA MET A 17 -11.91 1.11 10.96
C MET A 17 -11.04 0.03 11.61
N PRO A 18 -11.45 -0.66 12.69
CA PRO A 18 -10.71 -1.81 13.21
C PRO A 18 -10.55 -2.95 12.21
N ASP A 19 -11.59 -3.25 11.43
CA ASP A 19 -11.51 -4.27 10.37
C ASP A 19 -10.56 -3.85 9.25
N LEU A 20 -10.50 -2.54 8.95
CA LEU A 20 -9.61 -1.97 7.96
C LEU A 20 -8.14 -2.07 8.40
N VAL A 21 -7.83 -1.61 9.62
CA VAL A 21 -6.51 -1.75 10.23
C VAL A 21 -6.08 -3.23 10.24
N SER A 22 -6.97 -4.13 10.65
CA SER A 22 -6.68 -5.57 10.67
C SER A 22 -6.40 -6.14 9.29
N LYS A 23 -7.04 -5.62 8.23
CA LYS A 23 -6.72 -6.01 6.85
C LYS A 23 -5.34 -5.52 6.45
N LEU A 24 -5.05 -4.23 6.68
CA LEU A 24 -3.77 -3.62 6.29
C LEU A 24 -2.59 -4.33 6.97
N SER A 25 -2.67 -4.62 8.27
CA SER A 25 -1.64 -5.42 8.96
C SER A 25 -1.45 -6.82 8.38
N ARG A 26 -2.52 -7.48 7.89
CA ARG A 26 -2.38 -8.76 7.19
C ARG A 26 -1.70 -8.60 5.83
N ASP A 27 -1.98 -7.50 5.13
CA ASP A 27 -1.30 -7.17 3.88
C ASP A 27 0.21 -6.97 4.14
N HIS A 28 0.59 -6.27 5.22
CA HIS A 28 2.00 -6.09 5.61
C HIS A 28 2.74 -7.41 5.79
N SER A 29 2.20 -8.33 6.61
CA SER A 29 2.78 -9.66 6.80
C SER A 29 2.89 -10.40 5.47
N ARG A 30 1.84 -10.34 4.63
CA ARG A 30 1.85 -11.02 3.33
C ARG A 30 2.90 -10.44 2.38
N PHE A 31 3.10 -9.12 2.35
CA PHE A 31 4.14 -8.50 1.54
C PHE A 31 5.54 -8.90 1.99
N LEU A 32 5.82 -8.79 3.28
CA LEU A 32 7.16 -9.01 3.85
C LEU A 32 7.54 -10.49 3.93
N GLU A 33 6.61 -11.38 4.26
CA GLU A 33 6.91 -12.78 4.51
C GLU A 33 6.79 -13.66 3.26
N ASN A 34 5.95 -13.24 2.29
CA ASN A 34 5.64 -14.07 1.12
C ASN A 34 6.04 -13.40 -0.21
N LEU A 35 5.46 -12.25 -0.52
CA LEU A 35 5.56 -11.68 -1.88
C LEU A 35 6.95 -11.16 -2.21
N LEU A 36 7.53 -10.32 -1.35
CA LEU A 36 8.88 -9.77 -1.59
C LEU A 36 9.98 -10.86 -1.57
N PRO A 37 10.01 -11.79 -0.61
CA PRO A 37 10.97 -12.91 -0.64
C PRO A 37 10.80 -13.79 -1.88
N GLY A 38 9.55 -14.10 -2.25
CA GLY A 38 9.23 -14.89 -3.45
C GLY A 38 9.71 -14.21 -4.73
N LEU A 39 9.44 -12.90 -4.87
CA LEU A 39 9.91 -12.09 -5.99
C LEU A 39 11.42 -12.05 -6.09
N ARG A 40 12.09 -11.79 -4.98
CA ARG A 40 13.56 -11.75 -4.93
C ARG A 40 14.16 -13.10 -5.32
N SER A 41 13.59 -14.20 -4.83
CA SER A 41 14.02 -15.56 -5.19
C SER A 41 13.89 -15.81 -6.69
N LEU A 42 12.73 -15.49 -7.28
CA LEU A 42 12.50 -15.65 -8.72
C LEU A 42 13.39 -14.73 -9.57
N ALA A 43 13.67 -13.51 -9.11
CA ALA A 43 14.59 -12.59 -9.76
C ALA A 43 16.02 -13.16 -9.80
N VAL A 44 16.49 -13.79 -8.71
CA VAL A 44 17.79 -14.47 -8.67
C VAL A 44 17.81 -15.69 -9.60
N GLN A 45 16.76 -16.52 -9.58
CA GLN A 45 16.66 -17.73 -10.41
C GLN A 45 16.65 -17.41 -11.91
N SER A 46 16.09 -16.26 -12.29
CA SER A 46 16.09 -15.75 -13.67
C SER A 46 17.34 -14.92 -14.02
N HIS A 47 18.35 -14.88 -13.14
CA HIS A 47 19.56 -14.08 -13.31
C HIS A 47 19.34 -12.56 -13.43
N ASN A 48 18.19 -12.04 -12.99
CA ASN A 48 17.91 -10.62 -12.92
C ASN A 48 18.38 -10.02 -11.58
N TYR A 49 19.70 -9.99 -11.39
CA TYR A 49 20.32 -9.49 -10.16
C TYR A 49 20.03 -8.02 -9.84
N PRO A 50 19.90 -7.10 -10.82
CA PRO A 50 19.48 -5.72 -10.54
C PRO A 50 18.09 -5.65 -9.91
N LEU A 51 17.12 -6.42 -10.41
CA LEU A 51 15.78 -6.51 -9.81
C LEU A 51 15.85 -7.10 -8.40
N ALA A 52 16.63 -8.17 -8.19
CA ALA A 52 16.77 -8.80 -6.88
C ALA A 52 17.32 -7.82 -5.81
N ARG A 53 18.33 -7.01 -6.17
CA ARG A 53 18.89 -5.94 -5.32
C ARG A 53 17.85 -4.86 -5.02
N PHE A 54 17.10 -4.45 -6.05
CA PHE A 54 16.06 -3.43 -5.88
C PHE A 54 14.96 -3.89 -4.92
N LEU A 55 14.51 -5.14 -5.06
CA LEU A 55 13.51 -5.74 -4.18
C LEU A 55 13.99 -5.90 -2.73
N GLU A 56 15.28 -6.16 -2.52
CA GLU A 56 15.89 -6.19 -1.19
C GLU A 56 15.82 -4.84 -0.50
N ASN A 57 16.26 -3.77 -1.18
CA ASN A 57 16.16 -2.41 -0.64
C ASN A 57 14.71 -2.00 -0.35
N MET A 58 13.80 -2.29 -1.28
CA MET A 58 12.38 -2.00 -1.12
C MET A 58 11.76 -2.79 0.06
N SER A 59 12.24 -4.02 0.32
CA SER A 59 11.81 -4.80 1.47
C SER A 59 12.23 -4.17 2.80
N ASP A 60 13.43 -3.62 2.87
CA ASP A 60 13.92 -2.93 4.08
C ASP A 60 13.13 -1.65 4.35
N GLU A 61 12.84 -0.88 3.30
CA GLU A 61 12.02 0.34 3.39
C GLU A 61 10.59 0.03 3.85
N LEU A 62 9.92 -0.93 3.19
CA LEU A 62 8.56 -1.33 3.54
C LEU A 62 8.48 -1.92 4.96
N LEU A 63 9.51 -2.63 5.42
CA LEU A 63 9.57 -3.13 6.80
C LEU A 63 9.55 -2.00 7.82
N ILE A 64 10.30 -0.93 7.58
CA ILE A 64 10.34 0.24 8.47
C ILE A 64 8.99 0.95 8.44
N HIS A 65 8.46 1.17 7.23
CA HIS A 65 7.18 1.84 7.00
C HIS A 65 6.02 1.11 7.71
N PHE A 66 5.83 -0.18 7.44
CA PHE A 66 4.76 -0.96 8.06
C PHE A 66 4.88 -1.04 9.58
N ARG A 67 6.11 -1.09 10.13
CA ARG A 67 6.32 -1.04 11.58
C ARG A 67 5.91 0.29 12.18
N MET A 68 6.15 1.40 11.49
CA MET A 68 5.70 2.71 11.94
C MET A 68 4.18 2.78 11.96
N GLU A 69 3.53 2.23 10.93
CA GLU A 69 2.07 2.18 10.89
C GLU A 69 1.50 1.35 12.03
N GLU A 70 1.97 0.11 12.19
CA GLU A 70 1.44 -0.83 13.19
C GLU A 70 1.73 -0.40 14.64
N ARG A 71 2.87 0.25 14.90
CA ARG A 71 3.28 0.62 16.26
C ARG A 71 2.84 2.02 16.68
N LEU A 72 2.59 2.91 15.72
CA LEU A 72 2.28 4.30 16.00
C LEU A 72 0.98 4.75 15.33
N VAL A 73 0.90 4.66 14.00
CA VAL A 73 -0.21 5.29 13.25
C VAL A 73 -1.54 4.61 13.54
N PHE A 74 -1.64 3.29 13.38
CA PHE A 74 -2.87 2.54 13.59
C PHE A 74 -3.35 2.64 15.06
N PRO A 75 -2.49 2.48 16.09
CA PRO A 75 -2.89 2.73 17.48
C PRO A 75 -3.42 4.14 17.72
N LEU A 76 -2.80 5.17 17.15
CA LEU A 76 -3.27 6.56 17.29
C LEU A 76 -4.64 6.77 16.63
N ILE A 77 -4.87 6.18 15.45
CA ILE A 77 -6.16 6.22 14.76
C ILE A 77 -7.24 5.56 15.62
N LEU A 78 -6.99 4.34 16.11
CA LEU A 78 -7.95 3.62 16.94
C LEU A 78 -8.23 4.36 18.25
N SER A 79 -7.20 4.88 18.91
CA SER A 79 -7.34 5.70 20.13
C SER A 79 -8.18 6.96 19.88
N ARG A 80 -8.03 7.61 18.71
CA ARG A 80 -8.86 8.77 18.33
C ARG A 80 -10.33 8.43 18.10
N LEU A 81 -10.65 7.20 17.71
CA LEU A 81 -12.03 6.74 17.55
C LEU A 81 -12.69 6.43 18.89
N GLU A 82 -11.90 5.98 19.88
CA GLU A 82 -12.38 5.66 21.22
C GLU A 82 -12.51 6.90 22.13
N HIS A 83 -11.67 7.92 21.90
CA HIS A 83 -11.62 9.12 22.72
C HIS A 83 -12.05 10.38 21.96
N THR A 84 -12.82 11.24 22.63
CA THR A 84 -13.22 12.56 22.10
C THR A 84 -12.13 13.62 22.21
N SER A 85 -10.99 13.30 22.86
CA SER A 85 -9.89 14.24 23.04
C SER A 85 -9.21 14.56 21.71
N GLN A 86 -9.12 15.87 21.40
CA GLN A 86 -8.44 16.37 20.22
C GLN A 86 -6.92 16.51 20.42
N ALA A 87 -6.40 16.27 21.64
CA ALA A 87 -4.99 16.48 21.98
C ALA A 87 -4.02 15.65 21.13
N ILE A 88 -4.47 14.51 20.61
CA ILE A 88 -3.67 13.61 19.75
C ILE A 88 -3.72 13.98 18.26
N GLU A 89 -4.63 14.85 17.83
CA GLU A 89 -4.82 15.16 16.41
C GLU A 89 -3.57 15.76 15.73
N PRO A 90 -2.79 16.66 16.35
CA PRO A 90 -1.59 17.19 15.70
C PRO A 90 -0.53 16.11 15.43
N ALA A 91 -0.31 15.22 16.42
CA ALA A 91 0.64 14.12 16.28
C ALA A 91 0.17 13.11 15.22
N LEU A 92 -1.13 12.79 15.21
CA LEU A 92 -1.71 11.89 14.21
C LEU A 92 -1.65 12.47 12.79
N ARG A 93 -1.93 13.76 12.61
CA ARG A 93 -1.77 14.43 11.30
C ARG A 93 -0.34 14.36 10.79
N LEU A 94 0.63 14.69 11.64
CA LEU A 94 2.05 14.63 11.28
C LEU A 94 2.47 13.20 10.89
N ALA A 95 1.99 12.20 11.63
CA ALA A 95 2.27 10.80 11.34
C ALA A 95 1.65 10.38 9.98
N CYS A 96 0.39 10.74 9.71
CA CYS A 96 -0.26 10.48 8.42
C CYS A 96 0.45 11.19 7.26
N ASP A 97 0.93 12.42 7.46
CA ASP A 97 1.67 13.16 6.43
C ASP A 97 3.00 12.51 6.09
N HIS A 98 3.71 12.01 7.10
CA HIS A 98 4.92 11.23 6.89
C HIS A 98 4.64 9.96 6.08
N MET A 99 3.60 9.19 6.42
CA MET A 99 3.23 7.97 5.67
C MET A 99 2.83 8.27 4.22
N ARG A 100 2.16 9.40 3.96
CA ARG A 100 1.86 9.83 2.59
C ARG A 100 3.12 10.14 1.78
N GLU A 101 4.15 10.71 2.39
CA GLU A 101 5.40 10.96 1.69
C GLU A 101 6.15 9.66 1.37
N ASP A 102 6.17 8.72 2.31
CA ASP A 102 6.68 7.37 2.07
C ASP A 102 5.91 6.70 0.92
N HIS A 103 4.57 6.81 0.90
CA HIS A 103 3.74 6.35 -0.21
C HIS A 103 4.14 6.96 -1.55
N ARG A 104 4.39 8.28 -1.62
CA ARG A 104 4.88 8.91 -2.86
C ARG A 104 6.21 8.31 -3.32
N THR A 105 7.09 7.96 -2.39
CA THR A 105 8.35 7.27 -2.69
C THR A 105 8.09 5.85 -3.19
N HIS A 106 7.23 5.08 -2.52
CA HIS A 106 6.83 3.74 -2.98
C HIS A 106 6.17 3.77 -4.37
N MET A 107 5.40 4.80 -4.71
CA MET A 107 4.84 4.97 -6.06
C MET A 107 5.92 5.20 -7.13
N LYS A 108 7.05 5.82 -6.78
CA LYS A 108 8.21 5.91 -7.68
C LYS A 108 8.87 4.53 -7.83
N HIS A 109 8.96 3.75 -6.76
CA HIS A 109 9.47 2.37 -6.81
C HIS A 109 8.59 1.47 -7.68
N LEU A 110 7.27 1.59 -7.61
CA LEU A 110 6.35 0.87 -8.49
C LEU A 110 6.60 1.17 -9.98
N LYS A 111 6.94 2.41 -10.35
CA LYS A 111 7.31 2.75 -11.74
C LYS A 111 8.60 2.04 -12.19
N VAL A 112 9.57 1.89 -11.28
CA VAL A 112 10.80 1.13 -11.57
C VAL A 112 10.49 -0.36 -11.74
N LEU A 113 9.64 -0.93 -10.88
CA LEU A 113 9.19 -2.32 -11.00
C LEU A 113 8.40 -2.56 -12.30
N GLN A 114 7.57 -1.60 -12.73
CA GLN A 114 6.89 -1.66 -14.01
C GLN A 114 7.87 -1.68 -15.19
N ALA A 115 8.97 -0.93 -15.13
CA ALA A 115 10.01 -0.98 -16.16
C ALA A 115 10.71 -2.35 -16.19
N PHE A 116 11.01 -2.95 -15.04
CA PHE A 116 11.55 -4.33 -14.97
C PHE A 116 10.56 -5.35 -15.55
N ARG A 117 9.28 -5.23 -15.19
CA ARG A 117 8.21 -6.07 -15.73
C ARG A 117 8.16 -5.98 -17.25
N ASP A 118 8.19 -4.76 -17.80
CA ASP A 118 8.14 -4.53 -19.25
C ASP A 118 9.36 -5.09 -19.97
N GLN A 119 10.54 -5.03 -19.35
CA GLN A 119 11.73 -5.69 -19.86
C GLN A 119 11.58 -7.21 -19.89
N ILE A 120 11.16 -7.82 -18.77
CA ILE A 120 10.92 -9.28 -18.66
C ILE A 120 9.92 -9.74 -19.73
N ALA A 121 8.86 -8.96 -19.97
CA ALA A 121 7.85 -9.26 -20.99
C ALA A 121 8.39 -9.20 -22.43
N ARG A 122 9.44 -8.42 -22.70
CA ARG A 122 10.07 -8.37 -24.03
C ARG A 122 11.03 -9.54 -24.25
N GLU A 123 11.68 -9.99 -23.18
CA GLU A 123 12.69 -11.06 -23.22
C GLU A 123 12.07 -12.46 -23.16
N SER A 124 10.86 -12.60 -22.61
CA SER A 124 10.14 -13.89 -22.53
C SER A 124 9.27 -14.14 -23.76
N ALA A 125 9.47 -15.28 -24.43
CA ALA A 125 8.60 -15.75 -25.52
C ALA A 125 7.17 -16.07 -25.04
N ASN A 126 7.00 -16.51 -23.78
CA ASN A 126 5.72 -16.81 -23.14
C ASN A 126 5.51 -15.88 -21.94
N LYS A 127 5.07 -14.65 -22.24
CA LYS A 127 4.95 -13.52 -21.30
C LYS A 127 4.12 -13.81 -20.04
N THR A 128 3.08 -14.63 -20.18
CA THR A 128 2.10 -14.95 -19.12
C THR A 128 2.44 -16.20 -18.31
N GLU A 129 3.50 -16.92 -18.64
CA GLU A 129 3.90 -18.15 -17.95
C GLU A 129 5.13 -17.98 -17.06
N SER A 130 5.81 -16.82 -17.14
CA SER A 130 6.90 -16.51 -16.22
C SER A 130 6.33 -16.20 -14.84
N GLY A 131 6.58 -17.08 -13.87
CA GLY A 131 6.19 -16.86 -12.48
C GLY A 131 6.72 -15.54 -11.91
N LEU A 132 7.89 -15.07 -12.37
CA LEU A 132 8.43 -13.76 -11.99
C LEU A 132 7.57 -12.61 -12.50
N TYR A 133 7.15 -12.66 -13.77
CA TYR A 133 6.29 -11.63 -14.35
C TYR A 133 4.96 -11.54 -13.60
N VAL A 134 4.29 -12.69 -13.42
CA VAL A 134 2.97 -12.76 -12.78
C VAL A 134 3.05 -12.26 -11.34
N LEU A 135 4.02 -12.75 -10.57
CA LEU A 135 4.16 -12.32 -9.17
C LEU A 135 4.49 -10.83 -9.06
N LEU A 136 5.26 -10.28 -10.00
CA LEU A 136 5.66 -8.87 -9.99
C LEU A 136 4.47 -7.97 -10.28
N GLU A 137 3.64 -8.36 -11.24
CA GLU A 137 2.38 -7.69 -11.56
C GLU A 137 1.42 -7.72 -10.36
N THR A 138 1.24 -8.90 -9.72
CA THR A 138 0.43 -9.03 -8.50
C THR A 138 0.92 -8.11 -7.39
N PHE A 139 2.22 -8.13 -7.06
CA PHE A 139 2.77 -7.28 -6.02
C PHE A 139 2.57 -5.78 -6.30
N CYS A 140 2.80 -5.35 -7.55
CA CYS A 140 2.62 -3.94 -7.90
C CYS A 140 1.15 -3.49 -7.76
N ALA A 141 0.21 -4.31 -8.21
CA ALA A 141 -1.21 -4.00 -8.11
C ALA A 141 -1.67 -3.95 -6.65
N GLU A 142 -1.26 -4.92 -5.83
CA GLU A 142 -1.68 -5.02 -4.44
C GLU A 142 -1.05 -3.94 -3.56
N LEU A 143 0.22 -3.59 -3.77
CA LEU A 143 0.85 -2.49 -3.03
C LEU A 143 0.22 -1.13 -3.40
N GLN A 144 -0.14 -0.95 -4.66
CA GLN A 144 -0.88 0.24 -5.11
C GLN A 144 -2.26 0.31 -4.45
N GLU A 145 -3.00 -0.80 -4.42
CA GLU A 145 -4.32 -0.88 -3.78
C GLU A 145 -4.23 -0.62 -2.27
N HIS A 146 -3.21 -1.18 -1.61
CA HIS A 146 -2.93 -0.99 -0.20
C HIS A 146 -2.71 0.48 0.14
N SER A 147 -1.77 1.14 -0.54
CA SER A 147 -1.49 2.56 -0.33
C SER A 147 -2.70 3.46 -0.68
N ASP A 148 -3.47 3.09 -1.70
CA ASP A 148 -4.71 3.80 -2.04
C ASP A 148 -5.76 3.69 -0.94
N LEU A 149 -5.91 2.50 -0.36
CA LEU A 149 -6.85 2.24 0.71
C LEU A 149 -6.50 3.07 1.95
N GLU A 150 -5.22 3.15 2.30
CA GLU A 150 -4.73 3.99 3.38
C GLU A 150 -4.96 5.47 3.09
N ASN A 151 -4.49 5.97 1.96
CA ASN A 151 -4.57 7.39 1.64
C ASN A 151 -6.02 7.88 1.48
N LYS A 152 -6.85 7.11 0.77
CA LYS A 152 -8.22 7.52 0.37
C LYS A 152 -9.26 7.19 1.43
N THR A 153 -8.98 6.25 2.32
CA THR A 153 -9.95 5.80 3.34
C THR A 153 -9.42 6.04 4.74
N LEU A 154 -8.31 5.43 5.12
CA LEU A 154 -7.82 5.47 6.49
C LEU A 154 -7.38 6.88 6.89
N PHE A 155 -6.52 7.52 6.10
CA PHE A 155 -5.95 8.83 6.41
C PHE A 155 -6.82 10.01 6.00
N ARG A 156 -7.95 9.76 5.32
CA ARG A 156 -8.82 10.81 4.76
C ARG A 156 -9.28 11.83 5.81
N SER A 157 -9.52 11.39 7.04
CA SER A 157 -9.98 12.25 8.15
C SER A 157 -8.88 13.19 8.70
N TRP A 158 -7.63 12.98 8.28
CA TRP A 158 -6.46 13.76 8.71
C TRP A 158 -5.74 14.33 7.47
N PRO A 159 -6.34 15.33 6.78
CA PRO A 159 -5.76 15.93 5.59
C PRO A 159 -4.40 16.54 5.88
N MET A 160 -3.58 16.68 4.81
CA MET A 160 -2.24 17.21 4.95
C MET A 160 -2.24 18.62 5.54
N LEU A 161 -1.20 18.93 6.32
CA LEU A 161 -1.04 20.29 6.85
C LEU A 161 -0.94 21.34 5.72
N GLU A 162 -0.36 20.99 4.59
CA GLU A 162 -0.25 21.85 3.40
C GLU A 162 -1.60 22.13 2.72
N ASP A 163 -2.59 21.24 2.88
CA ASP A 163 -3.93 21.42 2.31
C ASP A 163 -4.78 22.42 3.14
N GLN A 164 -4.32 22.78 4.34
CA GLN A 164 -4.97 23.79 5.16
C GLN A 164 -4.50 25.17 4.73
N THR A 165 -5.12 25.70 3.68
CA THR A 165 -5.09 27.15 3.43
C THR A 165 -5.57 27.87 4.69
N PHE A 166 -4.67 28.60 5.36
CA PHE A 166 -5.05 29.47 6.47
C PHE A 166 -5.90 30.62 5.89
N PRO A 167 -7.20 30.75 6.23
CA PRO A 167 -7.94 31.93 5.88
C PRO A 167 -7.50 33.06 6.83
N GLY A 168 -6.55 33.89 6.40
CA GLY A 168 -6.20 35.10 7.15
C GLY A 168 -4.73 35.54 7.11
N SER A 169 -4.13 35.64 5.92
CA SER A 169 -2.91 36.43 5.74
C SER A 169 -3.07 37.39 4.56
N TYR A 170 -3.81 38.48 4.81
CA TYR A 170 -3.70 39.78 4.13
C TYR A 170 -4.02 40.88 5.14
#